data_AF-A0A955WLB2-F1
#
_entry.id   AF-A0A955WLB2-F1
#
_cell.length_a   1.000
_cell.length_b   1.000
_cell.length_c   1.000
_cell.angle_alpha   90.00
_cell.angle_beta   90.00
_cell.angle_gamma   90.00
#
_symmetry.space_group_name_H-M   'P 1'
#
loop_
_entity.id
_entity.type
_entity.pdbx_description
1 polymer ?
#
loop_
_entity_poly.entity_id
_entity_poly.type
_entity_poly.pdbx_seq_one_letter_code
_entity_poly.pdbx_strand_id
1 'polypeptide(L)'
;MRGFAPWLIAMSCGVLACDDGDGASASADATRCADAGSMPDRAVPDAAPVVDAAPPGPVDIDAGPDPTDVARRLAEHCEAHVGPARVEEVAPDLFVAIGYDLANTILLRTADGNVIVDAGMSPARARATRAALDEVAPGPVAAVIYTHSHVDHLGGASVWVDDGTPVFATEALLGNLVGQYGAFAQAESARGRLQFGQGVPEDLLPCSALGRRADVDAARNSGARLPTETFTGHRALDFGGVAVELFEAPGETEDQLFVWIPHLDALLPGDNYYAAFPNLYTLRGTTPRPVDGWLRSLDAMRRLDPAVLAPSHTAPLLGRPAIREALTGYRDGIQWVRDAVVRGANAGLPLDAIVARAALPAHLAAEPALAELYGQVDWSARALYGNHLGWFDGREATLYPPRHVIAREIALMGGA
;
A
#
# COMPACT_ATOMS: atom_id res chain seq x y z
N MET A 1 -51.35 15.90 2.58
CA MET A 1 -51.35 16.82 3.75
C MET A 1 -50.47 16.21 4.82
N ARG A 2 -49.42 16.95 5.24
CA ARG A 2 -48.70 16.92 6.55
C ARG A 2 -48.30 15.52 7.09
N GLY A 3 -47.05 15.08 7.12
CA GLY A 3 -45.84 15.76 7.60
C GLY A 3 -45.76 15.61 9.13
N PHE A 4 -44.74 14.95 9.67
CA PHE A 4 -44.04 15.33 10.91
C PHE A 4 -42.72 14.56 11.08
N ALA A 5 -41.71 15.31 11.47
CA ALA A 5 -40.30 14.97 11.67
C ALA A 5 -40.04 14.48 13.13
N PRO A 6 -38.78 14.15 13.49
CA PRO A 6 -38.44 13.25 14.60
C PRO A 6 -38.28 13.96 15.95
N TRP A 7 -38.31 13.15 17.02
CA TRP A 7 -37.94 13.59 18.37
C TRP A 7 -36.44 13.38 18.59
N LEU A 8 -35.75 14.48 18.85
CA LEU A 8 -34.33 14.55 19.23
C LEU A 8 -34.22 15.73 20.22
N ILE A 9 -34.37 15.49 21.52
CA ILE A 9 -34.00 16.46 22.57
C ILE A 9 -33.48 15.73 23.83
N ALA A 10 -32.19 15.97 24.09
CA ALA A 10 -31.48 16.21 25.35
C ALA A 10 -31.69 15.30 26.58
N MET A 11 -30.55 14.84 27.12
CA MET A 11 -30.30 14.98 28.56
C MET A 11 -28.83 15.28 28.86
N SER A 12 -28.67 16.27 29.73
CA SER A 12 -27.46 16.94 30.19
C SER A 12 -26.88 16.31 31.45
N CYS A 13 -25.56 16.47 31.62
CA CYS A 13 -24.81 16.75 32.85
C CYS A 13 -25.35 16.20 34.20
N GLY A 14 -24.59 15.30 34.81
CA GLY A 14 -24.70 14.91 36.21
C GLY A 14 -23.33 14.58 36.79
N VAL A 15 -22.71 15.57 37.42
CA VAL A 15 -21.53 15.43 38.28
C VAL A 15 -22.02 15.01 39.67
N LEU A 16 -21.53 13.89 40.19
CA LEU A 16 -21.57 13.45 41.60
C LEU A 16 -20.38 12.48 41.72
N ALA A 17 -19.26 12.83 42.34
CA ALA A 17 -18.98 13.06 43.76
C ALA A 17 -17.95 12.00 44.18
N CYS A 18 -16.76 12.48 44.53
CA CYS A 18 -15.68 11.72 45.15
C CYS A 18 -16.13 11.21 46.53
N ASP A 19 -15.73 9.98 46.87
CA ASP A 19 -15.67 9.53 48.25
C ASP A 19 -14.29 8.91 48.48
N ASP A 20 -13.51 9.55 49.35
CA ASP A 20 -12.21 9.12 49.83
C ASP A 20 -12.42 8.18 51.02
N GLY A 21 -11.76 7.03 51.01
CA GLY A 21 -11.79 6.07 52.10
C GLY A 21 -10.48 5.30 52.22
N ASP A 22 -9.66 5.76 53.17
CA ASP A 22 -8.34 5.26 53.57
C ASP A 22 -8.24 3.73 53.80
N GLY A 23 -7.04 3.20 53.55
CA GLY A 23 -6.63 1.86 53.99
C GLY A 23 -5.16 1.54 53.69
N ALA A 24 -4.27 1.89 54.60
CA ALA A 24 -2.81 1.78 54.49
C ALA A 24 -2.21 0.37 54.78
N SER A 25 -0.95 0.20 54.32
CA SER A 25 0.11 -0.75 54.75
C SER A 25 0.05 -2.18 54.17
N ALA A 26 1.15 -2.88 53.82
CA ALA A 26 2.55 -2.75 54.21
C ALA A 26 3.54 -3.40 53.20
N SER A 27 4.75 -2.81 53.14
CA SER A 27 6.12 -3.34 52.96
C SER A 27 6.31 -4.79 52.46
N ALA A 28 7.01 -4.97 51.33
CA ALA A 28 8.48 -5.13 51.19
C ALA A 28 8.93 -6.60 51.23
N ASP A 29 9.50 -7.07 50.12
CA ASP A 29 10.70 -7.90 50.21
C ASP A 29 11.50 -7.78 48.90
N ALA A 30 12.64 -7.13 49.00
CA ALA A 30 13.72 -7.21 48.03
C ALA A 30 14.72 -8.22 48.60
N THR A 31 15.30 -9.09 47.78
CA THR A 31 16.75 -9.15 47.48
C THR A 31 17.07 -10.43 46.68
N ARG A 32 18.05 -10.29 45.76
CA ARG A 32 18.99 -11.29 45.21
C ARG A 32 18.59 -11.99 43.90
N CYS A 33 19.11 -11.45 42.80
CA CYS A 33 20.27 -12.05 42.13
C CYS A 33 20.95 -10.98 41.26
N ALA A 34 22.19 -10.67 41.58
CA ALA A 34 23.09 -9.85 40.79
C ALA A 34 24.15 -10.74 40.12
N ASP A 35 24.72 -10.19 39.06
CA ASP A 35 26.03 -10.49 38.44
C ASP A 35 26.07 -11.39 37.20
N ALA A 36 26.10 -10.73 36.03
CA ALA A 36 27.14 -10.95 35.02
C ALA A 36 27.19 -9.81 33.97
N GLY A 37 28.28 -9.02 33.98
CA GLY A 37 28.91 -8.44 32.78
C GLY A 37 28.61 -6.98 32.40
N SER A 38 29.39 -6.03 32.92
CA SER A 38 29.40 -4.62 32.50
C SER A 38 30.16 -4.40 31.18
N MET A 39 29.55 -3.70 30.22
CA MET A 39 30.20 -3.05 29.07
C MET A 39 30.20 -1.52 29.27
N PRO A 40 31.16 -0.76 28.71
CA PRO A 40 31.37 0.64 29.07
C PRO A 40 30.28 1.57 28.54
N ASP A 41 29.92 2.52 29.39
CA ASP A 41 28.85 3.50 29.30
C ASP A 41 29.11 4.50 28.15
N ARG A 42 28.28 4.45 27.10
CA ARG A 42 28.18 5.49 26.08
C ARG A 42 26.86 6.20 26.31
N ALA A 43 26.92 7.41 26.86
CA ALA A 43 25.76 8.25 27.12
C ALA A 43 24.87 8.35 25.86
N VAL A 44 23.68 7.77 25.96
CA VAL A 44 22.58 8.00 25.03
C VAL A 44 22.03 9.40 25.34
N PRO A 45 21.94 10.32 24.37
CA PRO A 45 21.33 11.62 24.63
C PRO A 45 19.86 11.42 25.00
N ASP A 46 19.42 12.10 26.06
CA ASP A 46 18.04 12.04 26.57
C ASP A 46 17.03 12.20 25.42
N ALA A 47 16.16 11.20 25.30
CA ALA A 47 15.00 11.29 24.42
C ALA A 47 14.15 12.48 24.87
N ALA A 48 13.87 13.41 23.94
CA ALA A 48 12.94 14.49 24.19
C ALA A 48 11.60 13.91 24.67
N PRO A 49 10.94 14.50 25.68
CA PRO A 49 9.68 14.01 26.18
C PRO A 49 8.66 14.03 25.04
N VAL A 50 8.09 12.86 24.75
CA VAL A 50 6.93 12.72 23.88
C VAL A 50 5.81 13.49 24.55
N VAL A 51 5.35 14.57 23.91
CA VAL A 51 4.08 15.18 24.24
C VAL A 51 3.01 14.11 24.01
N ASP A 52 2.46 13.57 25.10
CA ASP A 52 1.23 12.77 25.09
C ASP A 52 0.15 13.64 24.45
N ALA A 53 -0.05 13.46 23.14
CA ALA A 53 -1.27 13.93 22.50
C ALA A 53 -2.40 13.20 23.22
N ALA A 54 -3.31 13.97 23.83
CA ALA A 54 -4.51 13.40 24.43
C ALA A 54 -5.16 12.46 23.40
N PRO A 55 -5.62 11.27 23.82
CA PRO A 55 -6.30 10.37 22.89
C PRO A 55 -7.43 11.16 22.22
N PRO A 56 -7.62 10.99 20.90
CA PRO A 56 -8.77 11.59 20.24
C PRO A 56 -10.03 11.24 21.06
N GLY A 57 -10.95 12.20 21.18
CA GLY A 57 -12.24 11.97 21.83
C GLY A 57 -12.92 10.72 21.24
N PRO A 58 -13.91 10.14 21.92
CA PRO A 58 -14.53 8.89 21.51
C PRO A 58 -14.93 8.96 20.04
N VAL A 59 -14.20 8.22 19.21
CA VAL A 59 -14.58 7.95 17.83
C VAL A 59 -15.66 6.89 17.94
N ASP A 60 -16.83 7.19 17.37
CA ASP A 60 -17.91 6.21 17.25
C ASP A 60 -17.42 5.10 16.32
N ILE A 61 -16.94 4.01 16.91
CA ILE A 61 -16.44 2.83 16.20
C ILE A 61 -17.54 2.07 15.45
N ASP A 62 -18.82 2.37 15.71
CA ASP A 62 -19.96 1.77 15.00
C ASP A 62 -20.35 2.55 13.74
N ALA A 63 -19.94 3.82 13.63
CA ALA A 63 -20.14 4.62 12.44
C ALA A 63 -18.89 4.57 11.55
N GLY A 64 -18.86 3.60 10.62
CA GLY A 64 -17.91 3.63 9.51
C GLY A 64 -17.98 4.97 8.75
N PRO A 65 -16.97 5.31 7.91
CA PRO A 65 -16.97 6.58 7.21
C PRO A 65 -18.25 6.73 6.37
N ASP A 66 -18.82 7.94 6.34
CA ASP A 66 -20.03 8.23 5.56
C ASP A 66 -19.82 7.74 4.11
N PRO A 67 -20.60 6.75 3.63
CA PRO A 67 -20.42 6.20 2.29
C PRO A 67 -20.50 7.25 1.19
N THR A 68 -21.25 8.33 1.42
CA THR A 68 -21.38 9.45 0.49
C THR A 68 -20.09 10.26 0.41
N ASP A 69 -19.44 10.49 1.55
CA ASP A 69 -18.15 11.18 1.61
C ASP A 69 -17.03 10.34 0.98
N VAL A 70 -17.00 9.04 1.26
CA VAL A 70 -16.02 8.12 0.65
C VAL A 70 -16.18 8.08 -0.86
N ALA A 71 -17.41 7.94 -1.38
CA ALA A 71 -17.68 7.95 -2.82
C ALA A 71 -17.25 9.27 -3.47
N ARG A 72 -17.53 10.41 -2.84
CA ARG A 72 -17.10 11.74 -3.32
C ARG A 72 -15.57 11.85 -3.36
N ARG A 73 -14.88 11.49 -2.28
CA ARG A 73 -13.41 11.53 -2.20
C ARG A 73 -12.77 10.60 -3.22
N LEU A 74 -13.33 9.41 -3.42
CA LEU A 74 -12.87 8.48 -4.44
C LEU A 74 -13.06 9.06 -5.85
N ALA A 75 -14.20 9.69 -6.13
CA ALA A 75 -14.44 10.32 -7.43
C ALA A 75 -13.44 11.46 -7.71
N GLU A 76 -13.22 12.35 -6.74
CA GLU A 76 -12.23 13.44 -6.82
C GLU A 76 -10.81 12.88 -7.05
N HIS A 77 -10.44 11.84 -6.31
CA HIS A 77 -9.16 11.14 -6.46
C HIS A 77 -9.00 10.51 -7.84
N CYS A 78 -10.03 9.79 -8.30
CA CYS A 78 -10.03 9.14 -9.61
C CYS A 78 -9.91 10.18 -10.74
N GLU A 79 -10.58 11.33 -10.63
CA GLU A 79 -10.46 12.42 -11.60
C GLU A 79 -9.04 12.99 -11.63
N ALA A 80 -8.45 13.27 -10.47
CA ALA A 80 -7.13 13.90 -10.36
C ALA A 80 -5.97 12.97 -10.75
N HIS A 81 -6.04 11.68 -10.39
CA HIS A 81 -4.90 10.77 -10.46
C HIS A 81 -5.03 9.67 -11.51
N VAL A 82 -6.22 9.37 -12.00
CA VAL A 82 -6.44 8.35 -13.03
C VAL A 82 -6.94 9.01 -14.30
N GLY A 83 -8.08 9.69 -14.21
CA GLY A 83 -8.70 10.44 -15.30
C GLY A 83 -9.05 9.58 -16.52
N PRO A 84 -9.43 10.21 -17.64
CA PRO A 84 -9.53 9.52 -18.92
C PRO A 84 -8.17 9.00 -19.38
N ALA A 85 -8.20 7.94 -20.18
CA ALA A 85 -7.01 7.32 -20.75
C ALA A 85 -6.22 8.32 -21.61
N ARG A 86 -4.92 8.44 -21.35
CA ARG A 86 -4.03 9.40 -22.05
C ARG A 86 -2.57 9.00 -21.92
N VAL A 87 -1.74 9.50 -22.84
CA VAL A 87 -0.29 9.39 -22.78
C VAL A 87 0.29 10.76 -22.44
N GLU A 88 1.17 10.81 -21.44
CA GLU A 88 1.87 12.02 -21.03
C GLU A 88 3.38 11.83 -21.24
N GLU A 89 4.05 12.79 -21.88
CA GLU A 89 5.52 12.88 -21.89
C GLU A 89 5.96 13.65 -20.64
N VAL A 90 6.54 12.94 -19.66
CA VAL A 90 6.86 13.47 -18.33
C VAL A 90 8.31 13.99 -18.21
N ALA A 91 9.15 13.54 -19.12
CA ALA A 91 10.50 14.02 -19.38
C ALA A 91 10.82 13.74 -20.86
N PRO A 92 11.86 14.35 -21.46
CA PRO A 92 12.24 14.07 -22.84
C PRO A 92 12.34 12.56 -23.08
N ASP A 93 11.59 12.07 -24.06
CA ASP A 93 11.56 10.66 -24.48
C ASP A 93 11.01 9.67 -23.43
N LEU A 94 10.45 10.14 -22.32
CA LEU A 94 9.83 9.32 -21.27
C LEU A 94 8.32 9.55 -21.21
N PHE A 95 7.56 8.53 -21.59
CA PHE A 95 6.11 8.57 -21.73
C PHE A 95 5.41 7.66 -20.72
N VAL A 96 4.31 8.10 -20.14
CA VAL A 96 3.46 7.32 -19.23
C VAL A 96 2.06 7.21 -19.82
N ALA A 97 1.60 5.97 -20.05
CA ALA A 97 0.23 5.69 -20.48
C ALA A 97 -0.67 5.45 -19.26
N ILE A 98 -1.51 6.44 -18.95
CA ILE A 98 -2.35 6.49 -17.74
C ILE A 98 -3.79 6.14 -18.09
N GLY A 99 -4.48 5.39 -17.23
CA GLY A 99 -5.94 5.13 -17.35
C GLY A 99 -6.35 4.14 -18.45
N TYR A 100 -5.39 3.52 -19.15
CA TYR A 100 -5.65 2.43 -20.11
C TYR A 100 -5.93 1.09 -19.40
N ASP A 101 -5.29 0.88 -18.26
CA ASP A 101 -5.40 -0.33 -17.43
C ASP A 101 -5.33 0.04 -15.92
N LEU A 102 -5.32 -0.98 -15.05
CA LEU A 102 -5.10 -0.80 -13.61
C LEU A 102 -3.72 -0.19 -13.33
N ALA A 103 -2.67 -0.75 -13.93
CA ALA A 103 -1.33 -0.19 -13.94
C ALA A 103 -1.08 0.68 -15.18
N ASN A 104 -0.26 1.71 -15.00
CA ASN A 104 0.35 2.47 -16.07
C ASN A 104 1.42 1.62 -16.76
N THR A 105 1.57 1.80 -18.07
CA THR A 105 2.76 1.35 -18.80
C THR A 105 3.63 2.55 -19.10
N ILE A 106 4.93 2.45 -18.82
CA ILE A 106 5.89 3.52 -19.04
C ILE A 106 6.80 3.12 -20.20
N LEU A 107 7.05 4.05 -21.12
CA LEU A 107 7.90 3.86 -22.29
C LEU A 107 9.03 4.88 -22.27
N LEU A 108 10.27 4.40 -22.32
CA LEU A 108 11.45 5.21 -22.56
C LEU A 108 11.93 4.97 -24.00
N ARG A 109 11.91 6.00 -24.84
CA ARG A 109 12.42 5.93 -26.21
C ARG A 109 13.94 6.10 -26.20
N THR A 110 14.65 5.20 -26.88
CA THR A 110 16.11 5.23 -26.99
C THR A 110 16.56 4.96 -28.43
N ALA A 111 17.86 5.08 -28.71
CA ALA A 111 18.40 4.78 -30.04
C ALA A 111 18.36 3.28 -30.37
N ASP A 112 18.35 2.39 -29.37
CA ASP A 112 18.24 0.93 -29.56
C ASP A 112 16.79 0.44 -29.68
N GLY A 113 15.82 1.33 -29.43
CA GLY A 113 14.39 1.05 -29.41
C GLY A 113 13.72 1.48 -28.10
N ASN A 114 12.47 1.13 -27.95
CA ASN A 114 11.65 1.49 -26.80
C ASN A 114 11.88 0.50 -25.63
N VAL A 115 12.18 1.02 -24.45
CA VAL A 115 12.20 0.24 -23.20
C VAL A 115 10.84 0.39 -22.53
N ILE A 116 10.18 -0.72 -22.27
CA ILE A 116 8.86 -0.76 -21.65
C ILE A 116 9.02 -1.15 -20.17
N VAL A 117 8.43 -0.37 -19.27
CA VAL A 117 8.31 -0.70 -17.85
C VAL A 117 6.84 -0.97 -17.55
N ASP A 118 6.58 -2.20 -17.10
CA ASP A 118 5.28 -2.79 -16.83
C ASP A 118 4.33 -2.91 -18.04
N ALA A 119 3.85 -4.13 -18.25
CA ALA A 119 3.24 -4.58 -19.49
C ALA A 119 1.70 -4.56 -19.49
N GLY A 120 1.06 -4.10 -18.41
CA GLY A 120 -0.38 -4.15 -18.21
C GLY A 120 -0.89 -5.54 -17.78
N MET A 121 -2.19 -5.63 -17.53
CA MET A 121 -2.84 -6.77 -16.88
C MET A 121 -3.24 -7.90 -17.81
N SER A 122 -3.42 -7.59 -19.09
CA SER A 122 -3.79 -8.59 -20.10
C SER A 122 -3.37 -8.14 -21.50
N PRO A 123 -3.26 -9.07 -22.47
CA PRO A 123 -2.97 -8.70 -23.84
C PRO A 123 -4.03 -7.77 -24.46
N ALA A 124 -5.29 -7.87 -24.00
CA ALA A 124 -6.36 -7.01 -24.49
C ALA A 124 -6.13 -5.54 -24.08
N ARG A 125 -5.77 -5.30 -22.82
CA ARG A 125 -5.47 -3.96 -22.30
C ARG A 125 -4.17 -3.41 -22.86
N ALA A 126 -3.11 -4.23 -22.85
CA ALA A 126 -1.80 -3.88 -23.39
C ALA A 126 -1.85 -3.46 -24.86
N ARG A 127 -2.72 -4.04 -25.70
CA ARG A 127 -2.89 -3.60 -27.10
C ARG A 127 -3.41 -2.17 -27.23
N ALA A 128 -4.34 -1.76 -26.36
CA ALA A 128 -4.85 -0.39 -26.37
C ALA A 128 -3.75 0.59 -25.93
N THR A 129 -3.00 0.24 -24.89
CA THR A 129 -1.85 1.00 -24.41
C THR A 129 -0.75 1.12 -25.46
N ARG A 130 -0.37 0.01 -26.11
CA ARG A 130 0.63 -0.02 -27.18
C ARG A 130 0.22 0.84 -28.36
N ALA A 131 -1.03 0.75 -28.80
CA ALA A 131 -1.52 1.59 -29.90
C ALA A 131 -1.35 3.08 -29.61
N ALA A 132 -1.68 3.54 -28.40
CA ALA A 132 -1.53 4.94 -28.02
C ALA A 132 -0.06 5.37 -27.87
N LEU A 133 0.80 4.50 -27.35
CA LEU A 133 2.23 4.78 -27.23
C LEU A 133 2.93 4.80 -28.61
N ASP A 134 2.56 3.91 -29.53
CA ASP A 134 3.08 3.86 -30.89
C ASP A 134 2.74 5.13 -31.70
N GLU A 135 1.67 5.87 -31.35
CA GLU A 135 1.34 7.16 -31.99
C GLU A 135 2.36 8.26 -31.67
N VAL A 136 2.95 8.26 -30.48
CA VAL A 136 3.85 9.33 -30.00
C VAL A 136 5.32 8.90 -29.95
N ALA A 137 5.57 7.62 -29.77
CA ALA A 137 6.90 7.02 -29.68
C ALA A 137 6.96 5.69 -30.45
N PRO A 138 6.78 5.71 -31.80
CA PRO A 138 6.88 4.49 -32.60
C PRO A 138 8.30 3.93 -32.56
N GLY A 139 8.42 2.60 -32.47
CA GLY A 139 9.72 1.94 -32.51
C GLY A 139 9.64 0.47 -32.12
N PRO A 140 10.69 -0.33 -32.44
CA PRO A 140 10.80 -1.68 -31.91
C PRO A 140 10.95 -1.65 -30.39
N VAL A 141 10.49 -2.70 -29.71
CA VAL A 141 10.73 -2.87 -28.27
C VAL A 141 12.16 -3.41 -28.07
N ALA A 142 12.99 -2.66 -27.36
CA ALA A 142 14.37 -3.04 -27.04
C ALA A 142 14.44 -3.94 -25.79
N ALA A 143 13.56 -3.69 -24.81
CA ALA A 143 13.49 -4.45 -23.57
C ALA A 143 12.14 -4.25 -22.87
N VAL A 144 11.78 -5.21 -22.03
CA VAL A 144 10.69 -5.08 -21.06
C VAL A 144 11.27 -5.23 -19.65
N ILE A 145 10.85 -4.38 -18.72
CA ILE A 145 11.20 -4.45 -17.30
C ILE A 145 9.90 -4.68 -16.54
N TYR A 146 9.85 -5.74 -15.73
CA TYR A 146 8.78 -5.90 -14.74
C TYR A 146 9.24 -5.31 -13.42
N THR A 147 8.47 -4.38 -12.88
CA THR A 147 8.74 -3.86 -11.54
C THR A 147 8.49 -4.91 -10.48
N HIS A 148 7.47 -5.77 -10.66
CA HIS A 148 7.21 -6.91 -9.80
C HIS A 148 6.20 -7.92 -10.41
N SER A 149 5.93 -9.00 -9.67
CA SER A 149 5.17 -10.19 -10.08
C SER A 149 3.64 -10.04 -10.17
N HIS A 150 3.05 -8.89 -9.88
CA HIS A 150 1.59 -8.76 -10.00
C HIS A 150 1.11 -8.74 -11.44
N VAL A 151 -0.09 -9.30 -11.64
CA VAL A 151 -0.65 -9.55 -12.97
C VAL A 151 -0.79 -8.28 -13.81
N ASP A 152 -1.06 -7.13 -13.20
CA ASP A 152 -1.12 -5.81 -13.84
C ASP A 152 0.21 -5.27 -14.37
N HIS A 153 1.33 -5.90 -14.01
CA HIS A 153 2.67 -5.49 -14.45
C HIS A 153 3.26 -6.41 -15.53
N LEU A 154 2.73 -7.63 -15.67
CA LEU A 154 3.29 -8.65 -16.58
C LEU A 154 2.25 -9.36 -17.43
N GLY A 155 0.96 -9.28 -17.08
CA GLY A 155 -0.11 -10.03 -17.72
C GLY A 155 -0.34 -9.67 -19.18
N GLY A 156 0.10 -8.49 -19.63
CA GLY A 156 0.06 -8.06 -21.03
C GLY A 156 1.34 -8.30 -21.83
N ALA A 157 2.36 -8.93 -21.25
CA ALA A 157 3.71 -9.01 -21.81
C ALA A 157 3.80 -9.55 -23.25
N SER A 158 2.94 -10.48 -23.65
CA SER A 158 2.90 -11.03 -25.01
C SER A 158 2.63 -10.00 -26.11
N VAL A 159 2.19 -8.78 -25.75
CA VAL A 159 2.00 -7.66 -26.68
C VAL A 159 3.30 -6.89 -26.89
N TRP A 160 4.27 -6.99 -26.00
CA TRP A 160 5.53 -6.24 -26.02
C TRP A 160 6.74 -7.09 -26.35
N VAL A 161 6.66 -8.39 -26.06
CA VAL A 161 7.78 -9.33 -26.15
C VAL A 161 7.66 -10.19 -27.40
N ASP A 162 8.55 -9.94 -28.36
CA ASP A 162 8.82 -10.79 -29.52
C ASP A 162 10.00 -11.75 -29.24
N ASP A 163 10.28 -12.68 -30.17
CA ASP A 163 11.42 -13.60 -30.07
C ASP A 163 12.75 -12.84 -29.90
N GLY A 164 13.40 -13.04 -28.75
CA GLY A 164 14.68 -12.41 -28.41
C GLY A 164 14.58 -11.07 -27.68
N THR A 165 13.37 -10.55 -27.40
CA THR A 165 13.21 -9.35 -26.56
C THR A 165 13.60 -9.67 -25.11
N PRO A 166 14.62 -9.02 -24.53
CA PRO A 166 15.01 -9.28 -23.16
C PRO A 166 13.94 -8.77 -22.18
N VAL A 167 13.64 -9.60 -21.18
CA VAL A 167 12.71 -9.31 -20.10
C VAL A 167 13.47 -9.31 -18.79
N PHE A 168 13.57 -8.15 -18.15
CA PHE A 168 14.31 -7.91 -16.91
C PHE A 168 13.39 -7.95 -15.69
N ALA A 169 13.84 -8.61 -14.63
CA ALA A 169 13.19 -8.59 -13.32
C ALA A 169 14.19 -8.95 -12.21
N THR A 170 13.77 -8.85 -10.95
CA THR A 170 14.55 -9.41 -9.84
C THR A 170 14.52 -10.94 -9.86
N GLU A 171 15.53 -11.58 -9.27
CA GLU A 171 15.57 -13.06 -9.12
C GLU A 171 14.41 -13.60 -8.28
N ALA A 172 13.88 -12.79 -7.35
CA ALA A 172 12.76 -13.16 -6.48
C ALA A 172 11.40 -13.26 -7.22
N LEU A 173 11.27 -12.72 -8.44
CA LEU A 173 9.99 -12.62 -9.15
C LEU A 173 9.29 -13.96 -9.30
N LEU A 174 10.00 -15.01 -9.72
CA LEU A 174 9.40 -16.32 -9.93
C LEU A 174 8.86 -16.94 -8.65
N GLY A 175 9.58 -16.77 -7.53
CA GLY A 175 9.15 -17.25 -6.22
C GLY A 175 7.86 -16.56 -5.78
N ASN A 176 7.79 -15.24 -5.94
CA ASN A 176 6.61 -14.46 -5.61
C ASN A 176 5.43 -14.77 -6.52
N LEU A 177 5.64 -14.88 -7.83
CA LEU A 177 4.60 -15.22 -8.79
C LEU A 177 3.93 -16.56 -8.46
N VAL A 178 4.74 -17.60 -8.16
CA VAL A 178 4.23 -18.93 -7.80
C VAL A 178 3.55 -18.91 -6.44
N GLY A 179 4.11 -18.19 -5.46
CA GLY A 179 3.51 -18.05 -4.14
C GLY A 179 2.14 -17.37 -4.20
N GLN A 180 2.03 -16.32 -5.01
CA GLN A 180 0.84 -15.52 -5.22
C GLN A 180 -0.27 -16.33 -5.91
N TYR A 181 0.02 -16.92 -7.06
CA TYR A 181 -0.99 -17.58 -7.90
C TYR A 181 -1.03 -19.11 -7.75
N GLY A 182 -0.52 -19.62 -6.62
CA GLY A 182 -0.44 -21.05 -6.30
C GLY A 182 -1.59 -21.55 -5.43
N ALA A 183 -1.25 -22.02 -4.23
CA ALA A 183 -2.14 -22.82 -3.38
C ALA A 183 -3.47 -22.14 -2.99
N PHE A 184 -3.48 -20.80 -2.86
CA PHE A 184 -4.65 -20.04 -2.42
C PHE A 184 -5.38 -19.30 -3.55
N ALA A 185 -5.04 -19.57 -4.81
CA ALA A 185 -5.53 -18.80 -5.96
C ALA A 185 -7.06 -18.67 -6.03
N GLN A 186 -7.81 -19.71 -5.65
CA GLN A 186 -9.28 -19.66 -5.65
C GLN A 186 -9.84 -18.71 -4.58
N ALA A 187 -9.31 -18.80 -3.35
CA ALA A 187 -9.74 -17.96 -2.24
C ALA A 187 -9.37 -16.49 -2.47
N GLU A 188 -8.14 -16.26 -2.94
CA GLU A 188 -7.68 -14.93 -3.32
C GLU A 188 -8.52 -14.36 -4.47
N SER A 189 -8.78 -15.14 -5.52
CA SER A 189 -9.64 -14.69 -6.63
C SER A 189 -11.03 -14.30 -6.13
N ALA A 190 -11.64 -15.07 -5.23
CA ALA A 190 -12.96 -14.75 -4.70
C ALA A 190 -12.97 -13.43 -3.91
N ARG A 191 -11.95 -13.21 -3.06
CA ARG A 191 -11.80 -11.98 -2.29
C ARG A 191 -11.39 -10.79 -3.16
N GLY A 192 -10.58 -11.01 -4.19
CA GLY A 192 -10.17 -9.99 -5.16
C GLY A 192 -11.35 -9.40 -5.92
N ARG A 193 -12.37 -10.21 -6.25
CA ARG A 193 -13.63 -9.70 -6.84
C ARG A 193 -14.32 -8.69 -5.93
N LEU A 194 -14.27 -8.90 -4.62
CA LEU A 194 -14.83 -7.96 -3.64
C LEU A 194 -13.97 -6.70 -3.54
N GLN A 195 -12.65 -6.85 -3.40
CA GLN A 195 -11.71 -5.71 -3.31
C GLN A 195 -11.81 -4.77 -4.53
N PHE A 196 -11.90 -5.33 -5.73
CA PHE A 196 -12.01 -4.54 -6.97
C PHE A 196 -13.46 -4.16 -7.32
N GLY A 197 -14.41 -4.46 -6.45
CA GLY A 197 -15.82 -4.11 -6.62
C GLY A 197 -16.44 -4.67 -7.90
N GLN A 198 -16.20 -5.95 -8.20
CA GLN A 198 -16.84 -6.61 -9.35
C GLN A 198 -18.36 -6.59 -9.16
N GLY A 199 -19.07 -6.00 -10.14
CA GLY A 199 -20.52 -5.82 -10.08
C GLY A 199 -20.98 -4.51 -9.41
N VAL A 200 -20.08 -3.71 -8.86
CA VAL A 200 -20.41 -2.35 -8.39
C VAL A 200 -20.60 -1.43 -9.60
N PRO A 201 -21.69 -0.62 -9.68
CA PRO A 201 -21.89 0.37 -10.74
C PRO A 201 -20.73 1.38 -10.86
N GLU A 202 -20.48 1.89 -12.07
CA GLU A 202 -19.36 2.80 -12.36
C GLU A 202 -19.51 4.18 -11.70
N ASP A 203 -20.74 4.64 -11.46
CA ASP A 203 -21.02 5.88 -10.73
C ASP A 203 -20.64 5.80 -9.24
N LEU A 204 -20.60 4.59 -8.66
CA LEU A 204 -20.18 4.35 -7.28
C LEU A 204 -18.70 3.94 -7.16
N LEU A 205 -18.12 3.40 -8.23
CA LEU A 205 -16.72 2.99 -8.28
C LEU A 205 -16.12 3.42 -9.64
N PRO A 206 -15.75 4.70 -9.80
CA PRO A 206 -15.27 5.23 -11.08
C PRO A 206 -13.89 4.70 -11.46
N CYS A 207 -13.07 4.33 -10.47
CA CYS A 207 -11.76 3.73 -10.67
C CYS A 207 -11.37 2.87 -9.45
N SER A 208 -10.23 2.17 -9.49
CA SER A 208 -9.75 1.33 -8.37
C SER A 208 -8.83 2.09 -7.40
N ALA A 209 -8.90 3.42 -7.36
CA ALA A 209 -7.96 4.36 -6.72
C ALA A 209 -6.51 4.31 -7.25
N LEU A 210 -6.03 3.16 -7.70
CA LEU A 210 -4.73 3.00 -8.34
C LEU A 210 -4.72 3.38 -9.83
N GLY A 211 -5.80 3.04 -10.53
CA GLY A 211 -5.93 3.19 -11.96
C GLY A 211 -7.33 2.84 -12.41
N ARG A 212 -7.51 2.55 -13.70
CA ARG A 212 -8.80 2.08 -14.23
C ARG A 212 -9.28 0.87 -13.43
N ARG A 213 -10.60 0.71 -13.31
CA ARG A 213 -11.19 -0.49 -12.69
C ARG A 213 -10.56 -1.76 -13.23
N ALA A 214 -10.16 -2.64 -12.32
CA ALA A 214 -9.57 -3.92 -12.68
C ALA A 214 -10.53 -4.77 -13.54
N ASP A 215 -10.09 -5.12 -14.74
CA ASP A 215 -10.70 -6.12 -15.62
C ASP A 215 -10.26 -7.55 -15.24
N VAL A 216 -10.78 -8.04 -14.11
CA VAL A 216 -10.45 -9.37 -13.55
C VAL A 216 -10.76 -10.53 -14.50
N ASP A 217 -11.69 -10.36 -15.43
CA ASP A 217 -12.01 -11.38 -16.44
C ASP A 217 -10.96 -11.40 -17.56
N ALA A 218 -10.51 -10.23 -18.04
CA ALA A 218 -9.41 -10.15 -19.00
C ALA A 218 -8.08 -10.68 -18.42
N ALA A 219 -7.83 -10.46 -17.13
CA ALA A 219 -6.64 -10.97 -16.43
C ALA A 219 -6.50 -12.50 -16.47
N ARG A 220 -7.61 -13.25 -16.64
CA ARG A 220 -7.56 -14.72 -16.81
C ARG A 220 -6.84 -15.15 -18.08
N ASN A 221 -6.81 -14.30 -19.10
CA ASN A 221 -6.11 -14.54 -20.36
C ASN A 221 -4.73 -13.88 -20.32
N SER A 222 -3.95 -14.18 -19.28
CA SER A 222 -2.62 -13.62 -19.10
C SER A 222 -1.69 -14.02 -20.26
N GLY A 223 -1.04 -13.02 -20.84
CA GLY A 223 0.05 -13.12 -21.80
C GLY A 223 1.42 -12.97 -21.15
N ALA A 224 1.54 -13.25 -19.85
CA ALA A 224 2.80 -13.23 -19.11
C ALA A 224 3.93 -13.97 -19.86
N ARG A 225 5.12 -13.37 -19.83
CA ARG A 225 6.37 -13.99 -20.27
C ARG A 225 7.33 -14.05 -19.09
N LEU A 226 8.01 -15.18 -18.92
CA LEU A 226 9.00 -15.29 -17.85
C LEU A 226 10.18 -14.33 -18.14
N PRO A 227 10.81 -13.76 -17.10
CA PRO A 227 12.04 -13.00 -17.27
C PRO A 227 13.11 -13.86 -17.96
N THR A 228 13.83 -13.26 -18.90
CA THR A 228 15.00 -13.87 -19.53
C THR A 228 16.29 -13.45 -18.85
N GLU A 229 16.26 -12.28 -18.19
CA GLU A 229 17.39 -11.67 -17.49
C GLU A 229 16.95 -11.34 -16.06
N THR A 230 17.58 -11.96 -15.07
CA THR A 230 17.29 -11.66 -13.66
C THR A 230 18.52 -11.11 -12.95
N PHE A 231 18.30 -10.36 -11.88
CA PHE A 231 19.38 -9.80 -11.06
C PHE A 231 19.00 -9.74 -9.57
N THR A 232 20.01 -9.52 -8.74
CA THR A 232 19.87 -9.18 -7.32
C THR A 232 20.59 -7.87 -7.02
N GLY A 233 20.07 -7.09 -6.07
CA GLY A 233 20.66 -5.82 -5.66
C GLY A 233 20.54 -4.72 -6.72
N HIS A 234 21.52 -4.58 -7.61
CA HIS A 234 21.59 -3.50 -8.59
C HIS A 234 22.05 -3.99 -9.96
N ARG A 235 21.40 -3.50 -11.02
CA ARG A 235 21.74 -3.78 -12.42
C ARG A 235 21.75 -2.48 -13.24
N ALA A 236 22.92 -2.11 -13.74
CA ALA A 236 23.05 -1.02 -14.72
C ALA A 236 22.87 -1.56 -16.14
N LEU A 237 22.10 -0.85 -16.96
CA LEU A 237 21.81 -1.13 -18.35
C LEU A 237 22.13 0.11 -19.20
N ASP A 238 22.49 -0.11 -20.46
CA ASP A 238 22.66 0.95 -21.45
C ASP A 238 21.81 0.59 -22.68
N PHE A 239 21.01 1.55 -23.12
CA PHE A 239 20.19 1.42 -24.33
C PHE A 239 20.52 2.60 -25.24
N GLY A 240 21.42 2.37 -26.20
CA GLY A 240 21.84 3.39 -27.16
C GLY A 240 22.46 4.63 -26.51
N GLY A 241 23.24 4.45 -25.43
CA GLY A 241 23.85 5.55 -24.65
C GLY A 241 22.93 6.14 -23.56
N VAL A 242 21.72 5.61 -23.39
CA VAL A 242 20.82 5.96 -22.29
C VAL A 242 21.03 5.00 -21.13
N ALA A 243 21.59 5.50 -20.02
CA ALA A 243 21.76 4.75 -18.80
C ALA A 243 20.40 4.52 -18.09
N VAL A 244 20.12 3.26 -17.77
CA VAL A 244 18.95 2.81 -16.99
C VAL A 244 19.44 1.92 -15.86
N GLU A 245 19.13 2.29 -14.63
CA GLU A 245 19.57 1.56 -13.43
C GLU A 245 18.38 0.90 -12.74
N LEU A 246 18.48 -0.42 -12.50
CA LEU A 246 17.47 -1.21 -11.79
C LEU A 246 17.96 -1.51 -10.38
N PHE A 247 17.12 -1.28 -9.38
CA PHE A 247 17.43 -1.55 -7.98
C PHE A 247 16.37 -2.43 -7.37
N GLU A 248 16.77 -3.56 -6.80
CA GLU A 248 15.92 -4.37 -5.95
C GLU A 248 15.46 -3.54 -4.75
N ALA A 249 14.16 -3.51 -4.55
CA ALA A 249 13.47 -2.59 -3.65
C ALA A 249 12.22 -3.25 -3.06
N PRO A 250 12.37 -4.21 -2.12
CA PRO A 250 11.24 -4.86 -1.49
C PRO A 250 10.29 -3.82 -0.88
N GLY A 251 8.99 -4.00 -1.08
CA GLY A 251 7.98 -3.14 -0.49
C GLY A 251 6.56 -3.62 -0.73
N GLU A 252 5.95 -3.26 -1.86
CA GLU A 252 4.66 -3.86 -2.25
C GLU A 252 4.85 -5.39 -2.34
N THR A 253 5.85 -5.88 -3.06
CA THR A 253 6.25 -7.29 -2.93
C THR A 253 7.72 -7.44 -2.53
N GLU A 254 8.11 -8.66 -2.14
CA GLU A 254 9.53 -9.00 -1.92
C GLU A 254 10.35 -8.89 -3.21
N ASP A 255 9.74 -9.14 -4.38
CA ASP A 255 10.40 -9.17 -5.67
C ASP A 255 10.47 -7.82 -6.38
N GLN A 256 10.01 -6.76 -5.72
CA GLN A 256 9.87 -5.48 -6.36
C GLN A 256 11.22 -4.81 -6.65
N LEU A 257 11.28 -4.05 -7.75
CA LEU A 257 12.35 -3.13 -8.09
C LEU A 257 11.83 -1.71 -8.33
N PHE A 258 12.73 -0.73 -8.29
CA PHE A 258 12.53 0.58 -8.92
C PHE A 258 13.54 0.80 -10.05
N VAL A 259 13.18 1.68 -10.99
CA VAL A 259 14.04 2.10 -12.10
C VAL A 259 14.48 3.54 -11.91
N TRP A 260 15.76 3.82 -12.07
CA TRP A 260 16.34 5.15 -12.06
C TRP A 260 16.96 5.48 -13.41
N ILE A 261 16.63 6.66 -13.96
CA ILE A 261 17.15 7.16 -15.23
C ILE A 261 17.94 8.45 -14.92
N PRO A 262 19.27 8.35 -14.69
CA PRO A 262 20.04 9.45 -14.10
C PRO A 262 20.00 10.74 -14.91
N HIS A 263 20.10 10.65 -16.24
CA HIS A 263 20.15 11.82 -17.11
C HIS A 263 18.84 12.61 -17.18
N LEU A 264 17.72 12.01 -16.75
CA LEU A 264 16.40 12.64 -16.66
C LEU A 264 16.04 13.05 -15.23
N ASP A 265 16.86 12.69 -14.24
CA ASP A 265 16.48 12.70 -12.82
C ASP A 265 15.12 12.02 -12.58
N ALA A 266 14.83 10.93 -13.31
CA ALA A 266 13.52 10.27 -13.32
C ALA A 266 13.53 8.94 -12.56
N LEU A 267 12.62 8.82 -11.60
CA LEU A 267 12.41 7.64 -10.77
C LEU A 267 11.07 6.98 -11.13
N LEU A 268 11.11 5.68 -11.44
CA LEU A 268 9.93 4.84 -11.62
C LEU A 268 9.86 3.86 -10.42
N PRO A 269 9.06 4.15 -9.38
CA PRO A 269 9.08 3.43 -8.11
C PRO A 269 8.38 2.05 -8.13
N GLY A 270 7.81 1.64 -9.28
CA GLY A 270 6.80 0.58 -9.30
C GLY A 270 5.63 0.95 -8.40
N ASP A 271 5.21 0.00 -7.56
CA ASP A 271 4.12 0.18 -6.60
C ASP A 271 4.58 0.60 -5.20
N ASN A 272 5.87 0.91 -5.03
CA ASN A 272 6.38 1.37 -3.75
C ASN A 272 5.92 2.79 -3.47
N TYR A 273 5.36 3.46 -4.47
CA TYR A 273 4.64 4.72 -4.34
C TYR A 273 3.49 4.77 -5.35
N TYR A 274 2.32 5.21 -4.89
CA TYR A 274 1.20 5.72 -5.68
C TYR A 274 0.42 6.69 -4.79
N ALA A 275 -0.47 7.51 -5.36
CA ALA A 275 -1.16 8.58 -4.63
C ALA A 275 -2.32 8.08 -3.72
N ALA A 276 -2.12 7.07 -2.88
CA ALA A 276 -3.09 6.59 -1.90
C ALA A 276 -2.39 5.79 -0.81
N PHE A 277 -2.96 5.71 0.40
CA PHE A 277 -2.38 4.88 1.46
C PHE A 277 -2.19 3.44 0.97
N PRO A 278 -1.01 2.83 1.13
CA PRO A 278 -0.73 1.53 0.57
C PRO A 278 -1.44 0.41 1.31
N ASN A 279 -1.68 -0.69 0.61
CA ASN A 279 -1.99 -1.95 1.27
C ASN A 279 -0.74 -2.55 1.90
N LEU A 280 -0.48 -2.27 3.20
CA LEU A 280 0.49 -3.04 4.00
C LEU A 280 0.05 -4.50 4.22
N TYR A 281 -1.22 -4.75 3.92
CA TYR A 281 -1.79 -6.05 3.58
C TYR A 281 -3.01 -5.81 2.71
N THR A 282 -3.15 -6.57 1.63
CA THR A 282 -4.28 -6.42 0.71
C THR A 282 -5.44 -7.34 1.11
N LEU A 283 -6.68 -6.83 1.05
CA LEU A 283 -7.88 -7.55 1.48
C LEU A 283 -8.18 -8.80 0.64
N ARG A 284 -7.68 -8.89 -0.61
CA ARG A 284 -7.74 -10.12 -1.41
C ARG A 284 -6.94 -11.27 -0.79
N GLY A 285 -5.95 -10.93 0.03
CA GLY A 285 -5.13 -11.86 0.80
C GLY A 285 -3.92 -12.35 0.04
N THR A 286 -2.74 -11.96 0.51
CA THR A 286 -1.44 -12.34 -0.04
C THR A 286 -0.45 -12.65 1.08
N THR A 287 0.76 -13.03 0.70
CA THR A 287 1.91 -13.01 1.62
C THR A 287 2.04 -11.63 2.27
N PRO A 288 2.45 -11.57 3.56
CA PRO A 288 2.77 -10.30 4.23
C PRO A 288 3.71 -9.42 3.41
N ARG A 289 3.46 -8.11 3.44
CA ARG A 289 4.33 -7.12 2.80
C ARG A 289 5.62 -6.94 3.64
N PRO A 290 6.82 -6.85 3.03
CA PRO A 290 8.07 -6.57 3.74
C PRO A 290 8.16 -5.11 4.19
N VAL A 291 7.37 -4.69 5.19
CA VAL A 291 7.26 -3.26 5.56
C VAL A 291 8.59 -2.63 5.97
N ASP A 292 9.45 -3.32 6.74
CA ASP A 292 10.78 -2.80 7.06
C ASP A 292 11.69 -2.70 5.80
N GLY A 293 11.48 -3.58 4.81
CA GLY A 293 12.09 -3.48 3.49
C GLY A 293 11.58 -2.27 2.72
N TRP A 294 10.26 -2.06 2.72
CA TRP A 294 9.60 -0.94 2.05
C TRP A 294 10.14 0.41 2.55
N LEU A 295 10.31 0.56 3.87
CA LEU A 295 10.91 1.77 4.45
C LEU A 295 12.33 2.02 3.94
N ARG A 296 13.17 0.97 3.83
CA ARG A 296 14.51 1.11 3.26
C ARG A 296 14.49 1.46 1.78
N SER A 297 13.56 0.88 1.02
CA SER A 297 13.34 1.17 -0.40
C SER A 297 12.93 2.62 -0.62
N LEU A 298 11.98 3.13 0.18
CA LEU A 298 11.56 4.52 0.14
C LEU A 298 12.69 5.47 0.55
N ASP A 299 13.48 5.12 1.56
CA ASP A 299 14.65 5.92 1.95
C ASP A 299 15.72 5.92 0.85
N ALA A 300 15.89 4.83 0.08
CA ALA A 300 16.76 4.80 -1.08
C ALA A 300 16.26 5.72 -2.21
N MET A 301 14.98 5.66 -2.53
CA MET A 301 14.34 6.52 -3.52
C MET A 301 14.44 8.01 -3.17
N ARG A 302 14.21 8.37 -1.89
CA ARG A 302 14.33 9.74 -1.40
C ARG A 302 15.74 10.31 -1.55
N ARG A 303 16.78 9.49 -1.40
CA ARG A 303 18.18 9.92 -1.55
C ARG A 303 18.56 10.29 -2.99
N LEU A 304 17.81 9.81 -3.99
CA LEU A 304 18.02 10.19 -5.39
C LEU A 304 17.56 11.63 -5.70
N ASP A 305 16.68 12.19 -4.86
CA ASP A 305 16.07 13.52 -5.05
C ASP A 305 15.53 13.72 -6.48
N PRO A 306 14.63 12.86 -6.98
CA PRO A 306 14.18 12.88 -8.37
C PRO A 306 13.45 14.18 -8.73
N ALA A 307 13.58 14.59 -10.00
CA ALA A 307 12.79 15.67 -10.58
C ALA A 307 11.50 15.16 -11.25
N VAL A 308 11.44 13.88 -11.58
CA VAL A 308 10.27 13.19 -12.14
C VAL A 308 10.03 11.90 -11.37
N LEU A 309 8.80 11.69 -10.92
CA LEU A 309 8.34 10.45 -10.29
C LEU A 309 7.21 9.86 -11.14
N ALA A 310 7.46 8.72 -11.79
CA ALA A 310 6.53 8.06 -12.69
C ALA A 310 6.14 6.68 -12.13
N PRO A 311 5.15 6.60 -11.24
CA PRO A 311 4.69 5.35 -10.65
C PRO A 311 3.91 4.47 -11.65
N SER A 312 3.89 3.16 -11.36
CA SER A 312 3.10 2.19 -12.13
C SER A 312 1.59 2.29 -11.83
N HIS A 313 1.18 3.13 -10.88
CA HIS A 313 -0.20 3.49 -10.64
C HIS A 313 -0.32 4.98 -10.37
N THR A 314 -1.48 5.58 -10.63
CA THR A 314 -1.78 7.01 -10.45
C THR A 314 -0.92 7.94 -11.33
N ALA A 315 -1.23 9.23 -11.33
CA ALA A 315 -0.55 10.21 -12.15
C ALA A 315 0.91 10.46 -11.70
N PRO A 316 1.83 10.71 -12.64
CA PRO A 316 3.19 11.15 -12.33
C PRO A 316 3.25 12.45 -11.52
N LEU A 317 4.31 12.62 -10.73
CA LEU A 317 4.62 13.85 -10.02
C LEU A 317 5.88 14.49 -10.61
N LEU A 318 5.84 15.81 -10.79
CA LEU A 318 6.93 16.59 -11.35
C LEU A 318 7.43 17.61 -10.33
N GLY A 319 8.73 17.83 -10.31
CA GLY A 319 9.38 18.82 -9.46
C GLY A 319 9.84 18.25 -8.12
N ARG A 320 11.14 18.46 -7.83
CA ARG A 320 11.82 17.96 -6.63
C ARG A 320 11.09 18.28 -5.30
N PRO A 321 10.56 19.51 -5.07
CA PRO A 321 9.90 19.81 -3.80
C PRO A 321 8.66 18.94 -3.54
N ALA A 322 7.77 18.84 -4.53
CA ALA A 322 6.54 18.06 -4.43
C ALA A 322 6.84 16.56 -4.29
N ILE A 323 7.81 16.05 -5.05
CA ILE A 323 8.21 14.65 -4.95
C ILE A 323 8.84 14.34 -3.58
N ARG A 324 9.67 15.24 -3.04
CA ARG A 324 10.29 15.06 -1.72
C ARG A 324 9.25 15.02 -0.61
N GLU A 325 8.27 15.92 -0.67
CA GLU A 325 7.14 15.96 0.25
C GLU A 325 6.34 14.65 0.17
N ALA A 326 5.91 14.26 -1.04
CA ALA A 326 5.17 13.04 -1.28
C ALA A 326 5.88 11.77 -0.78
N LEU A 327 7.15 11.55 -1.16
CA LEU A 327 7.92 10.38 -0.74
C LEU A 327 8.21 10.39 0.76
N THR A 328 8.41 11.56 1.37
CA THR A 328 8.63 11.68 2.82
C THR A 328 7.35 11.37 3.58
N GLY A 329 6.23 12.00 3.21
CA GLY A 329 4.92 11.74 3.80
C GLY A 329 4.53 10.26 3.68
N TYR A 330 4.67 9.68 2.48
CA TYR A 330 4.36 8.27 2.23
C TYR A 330 5.14 7.32 3.16
N ARG A 331 6.46 7.53 3.22
CA ARG A 331 7.38 6.76 4.07
C ARG A 331 7.06 6.92 5.56
N ASP A 332 6.77 8.14 6.00
CA ASP A 332 6.48 8.43 7.40
C ASP A 332 5.09 7.92 7.83
N GLY A 333 4.10 7.91 6.93
CA GLY A 333 2.81 7.28 7.14
C GLY A 333 2.91 5.77 7.36
N ILE A 334 3.67 5.07 6.51
CA ILE A 334 3.94 3.63 6.68
C ILE A 334 4.66 3.36 7.99
N GLN A 335 5.74 4.11 8.29
CA GLN A 335 6.49 3.92 9.53
C GLN A 335 5.61 4.20 10.76
N TRP A 336 4.76 5.24 10.71
CA TRP A 336 3.87 5.58 11.82
C TRP A 336 2.99 4.41 12.22
N VAL A 337 2.30 3.80 11.25
CA VAL A 337 1.40 2.65 11.49
C VAL A 337 2.20 1.47 12.04
N ARG A 338 3.36 1.18 11.43
CA ARG A 338 4.27 0.11 11.88
C ARG A 338 4.73 0.32 13.33
N ASP A 339 5.18 1.52 13.67
CA ASP A 339 5.68 1.80 15.01
C ASP A 339 4.56 1.90 16.05
N ALA A 340 3.36 2.36 15.67
CA ALA A 340 2.18 2.32 16.54
C ALA A 340 1.81 0.88 16.91
N VAL A 341 1.85 -0.05 15.95
CA VAL A 341 1.65 -1.49 16.20
C VAL A 341 2.72 -2.05 17.13
N VAL A 342 4.00 -1.79 16.85
CA VAL A 342 5.11 -2.30 17.67
C VAL A 342 5.02 -1.77 19.10
N ARG A 343 4.84 -0.46 19.29
CA ARG A 343 4.70 0.14 20.63
C ARG A 343 3.50 -0.44 21.37
N GLY A 344 2.36 -0.56 20.70
CA GLY A 344 1.13 -1.05 21.31
C GLY A 344 1.20 -2.53 21.71
N ALA A 345 1.76 -3.36 20.83
CA ALA A 345 1.94 -4.78 21.11
C ALA A 345 2.92 -5.02 22.27
N ASN A 346 4.06 -4.32 22.28
CA ASN A 346 5.03 -4.42 23.37
C ASN A 346 4.50 -3.88 24.71
N ALA A 347 3.55 -2.95 24.68
CA ALA A 347 2.83 -2.48 25.86
C ALA A 347 1.68 -3.42 26.31
N GLY A 348 1.47 -4.55 25.64
CA GLY A 348 0.41 -5.51 25.97
C GLY A 348 -1.01 -5.00 25.72
N LEU A 349 -1.17 -4.02 24.83
CA LEU A 349 -2.48 -3.46 24.53
C LEU A 349 -3.35 -4.46 23.74
N PRO A 350 -4.67 -4.46 23.96
CA PRO A 350 -5.62 -5.13 23.09
C PRO A 350 -5.47 -4.66 21.63
N LEU A 351 -5.62 -5.57 20.66
CA LEU A 351 -5.47 -5.26 19.23
C LEU A 351 -6.34 -4.08 18.77
N ASP A 352 -7.59 -3.98 19.22
CA ASP A 352 -8.46 -2.87 18.84
C ASP A 352 -7.97 -1.52 19.37
N ALA A 353 -7.35 -1.51 20.55
CA ALA A 353 -6.70 -0.30 21.08
C ALA A 353 -5.44 0.07 20.28
N ILE A 354 -4.68 -0.92 19.80
CA ILE A 354 -3.54 -0.70 18.90
C ILE A 354 -4.02 -0.06 17.60
N VAL A 355 -5.07 -0.63 16.99
CA VAL A 355 -5.64 -0.15 15.72
C VAL A 355 -6.17 1.27 15.86
N ALA A 356 -6.92 1.57 16.92
CA ALA A 356 -7.39 2.93 17.19
C ALA A 356 -6.24 3.95 17.36
N ARG A 357 -5.11 3.52 17.94
CA ARG A 357 -3.91 4.36 18.13
C ARG A 357 -3.01 4.45 16.90
N ALA A 358 -3.26 3.64 15.86
CA ALA A 358 -2.52 3.66 14.61
C ALA A 358 -2.95 4.80 13.67
N ALA A 359 -4.07 5.48 13.98
CA ALA A 359 -4.56 6.64 13.23
C ALA A 359 -3.43 7.64 12.95
N LEU A 360 -3.34 8.10 11.70
CA LEU A 360 -2.29 9.01 11.27
C LEU A 360 -2.41 10.37 11.98
N PRO A 361 -1.30 11.01 12.36
CA PRO A 361 -1.33 12.37 12.88
C PRO A 361 -1.82 13.33 11.78
N ALA A 362 -2.45 14.44 12.19
CA ALA A 362 -3.19 15.34 11.28
C ALA A 362 -2.40 15.79 10.03
N HIS A 363 -1.10 16.03 10.15
CA HIS A 363 -0.27 16.42 9.02
C HIS A 363 -0.10 15.30 7.99
N LEU A 364 0.03 14.03 8.42
CA LEU A 364 0.10 12.87 7.51
C LEU A 364 -1.29 12.49 6.98
N ALA A 365 -2.33 12.60 7.81
CA ALA A 365 -3.70 12.32 7.38
C ALA A 365 -4.22 13.30 6.30
N ALA A 366 -3.61 14.49 6.21
CA ALA A 366 -3.92 15.49 5.19
C ALA A 366 -3.16 15.28 3.87
N GLU A 367 -2.15 14.39 3.83
CA GLU A 367 -1.37 14.13 2.63
C GLU A 367 -2.21 13.38 1.58
N PRO A 368 -2.32 13.87 0.33
CA PRO A 368 -3.03 13.16 -0.73
C PRO A 368 -2.49 11.74 -0.96
N ALA A 369 -1.17 11.56 -0.85
CA ALA A 369 -0.52 10.26 -1.02
C ALA A 369 -0.84 9.25 0.11
N LEU A 370 -1.47 9.68 1.20
CA LEU A 370 -1.91 8.84 2.31
C LEU A 370 -3.44 8.77 2.42
N ALA A 371 -4.17 9.19 1.39
CA ALA A 371 -5.62 9.03 1.35
C ALA A 371 -6.00 7.54 1.42
N GLU A 372 -6.82 7.18 2.42
CA GLU A 372 -7.28 5.81 2.71
C GLU A 372 -8.32 5.29 1.69
N LEU A 373 -7.96 5.28 0.41
CA LEU A 373 -8.80 4.93 -0.74
C LEU A 373 -8.44 3.59 -1.39
N TYR A 374 -7.27 3.03 -1.08
CA TYR A 374 -6.83 1.72 -1.57
C TYR A 374 -6.43 0.78 -0.42
N GLY A 375 -5.42 1.17 0.34
CA GLY A 375 -5.15 0.66 1.67
C GLY A 375 -5.83 1.52 2.73
N GLN A 376 -5.99 0.95 3.92
CA GLN A 376 -6.47 1.64 5.12
C GLN A 376 -5.57 1.30 6.30
N VAL A 377 -5.47 2.26 7.21
CA VAL A 377 -4.61 2.20 8.40
C VAL A 377 -5.07 1.07 9.31
N ASP A 378 -6.38 0.87 9.44
CA ASP A 378 -6.96 -0.05 10.40
C ASP A 378 -6.62 -1.52 10.08
N TRP A 379 -6.88 -1.99 8.86
CA TRP A 379 -6.53 -3.35 8.44
C TRP A 379 -5.03 -3.51 8.27
N SER A 380 -4.31 -2.45 7.94
CA SER A 380 -2.84 -2.47 7.89
C SER A 380 -2.25 -2.71 9.27
N ALA A 381 -2.77 -2.04 10.31
CA ALA A 381 -2.35 -2.26 11.68
C ALA A 381 -2.68 -3.68 12.17
N ARG A 382 -3.88 -4.20 11.83
CA ARG A 382 -4.28 -5.59 12.13
C ARG A 382 -3.35 -6.60 11.47
N ALA A 383 -3.04 -6.38 10.20
CA ALA A 383 -2.18 -7.28 9.45
C ALA A 383 -0.74 -7.25 9.96
N LEU A 384 -0.18 -6.07 10.24
CA LEU A 384 1.15 -5.96 10.86
C LEU A 384 1.21 -6.75 12.16
N TYR A 385 0.23 -6.58 13.05
CA TYR A 385 0.17 -7.37 14.28
C TYR A 385 0.12 -8.87 13.97
N GLY A 386 -0.84 -9.30 13.14
CA GLY A 386 -1.06 -10.71 12.81
C GLY A 386 0.11 -11.37 12.10
N ASN A 387 0.82 -10.65 11.24
CA ASN A 387 1.96 -11.16 10.47
C ASN A 387 3.19 -11.37 11.35
N HIS A 388 3.34 -10.59 12.43
CA HIS A 388 4.48 -10.69 13.33
C HIS A 388 4.21 -11.55 14.57
N LEU A 389 3.00 -11.52 15.11
CA LEU A 389 2.65 -12.15 16.39
C LEU A 389 1.62 -13.28 16.26
N GLY A 390 1.00 -13.42 15.09
CA GLY A 390 -0.02 -14.42 14.83
C GLY A 390 -1.42 -13.96 15.25
N TRP A 391 -2.36 -14.91 15.20
CA TRP A 391 -3.77 -14.67 15.49
C TRP A 391 -4.09 -14.58 16.98
N PHE A 392 -3.24 -15.15 17.83
CA PHE A 392 -3.45 -15.19 19.28
C PHE A 392 -2.88 -13.93 19.92
N ASP A 393 -3.75 -13.13 20.52
CA ASP A 393 -3.40 -11.83 21.10
C ASP A 393 -2.94 -11.89 22.57
N GLY A 394 -2.64 -13.10 23.07
CA GLY A 394 -2.20 -13.32 24.45
C GLY A 394 -3.31 -13.45 25.48
N ARG A 395 -4.59 -13.23 25.12
CA ARG A 395 -5.72 -13.30 26.08
C ARG A 395 -6.39 -14.66 26.07
N GLU A 396 -6.46 -15.34 27.22
CA GLU A 396 -7.08 -16.68 27.31
C GLU A 396 -8.52 -16.73 26.76
N ALA A 397 -9.28 -15.63 26.93
CA ALA A 397 -10.65 -15.52 26.44
C ALA A 397 -10.78 -15.57 24.90
N THR A 398 -9.74 -15.20 24.15
CA THR A 398 -9.72 -15.21 22.69
C THR A 398 -9.10 -16.49 22.12
N LEU A 399 -8.42 -17.29 22.96
CA LEU A 399 -7.74 -18.52 22.56
C LEU A 399 -8.72 -19.58 22.02
N TYR A 400 -9.88 -19.69 22.66
CA TYR A 400 -10.93 -20.64 22.30
C TYR A 400 -12.27 -19.90 22.21
N PRO A 401 -12.54 -19.20 21.09
CA PRO A 401 -13.81 -18.52 20.91
C PRO A 401 -14.96 -19.54 21.09
N PRO A 402 -16.05 -19.17 21.80
CA PRO A 402 -17.10 -20.11 22.12
C PRO A 402 -17.68 -20.74 20.85
N ARG A 403 -17.90 -22.06 20.88
CA ARG A 403 -18.73 -22.70 19.84
C ARG A 403 -20.15 -22.13 19.97
N HIS A 404 -20.73 -21.67 18.86
CA HIS A 404 -22.06 -21.05 18.80
C HIS A 404 -22.21 -19.64 19.42
N VAL A 405 -21.19 -18.77 19.30
CA VAL A 405 -21.26 -17.36 19.75
C VAL A 405 -22.57 -16.66 19.34
N ILE A 406 -22.95 -16.75 18.06
CA ILE A 406 -24.15 -16.08 17.52
C ILE A 406 -25.42 -16.51 18.26
N ALA A 407 -25.62 -17.82 18.49
CA ALA A 407 -26.82 -18.32 19.17
C ALA A 407 -26.88 -17.83 20.63
N ARG A 408 -25.72 -17.73 21.28
CA ARG A 408 -25.62 -17.22 22.65
C ARG A 408 -25.89 -15.72 22.71
N GLU A 409 -25.37 -14.94 21.76
CA GLU A 409 -25.63 -13.51 21.65
C GLU A 409 -27.12 -13.23 21.41
N ILE A 410 -27.76 -13.92 20.47
CA ILE A 410 -29.21 -13.80 20.23
C ILE A 410 -30.01 -14.08 21.50
N ALA A 411 -29.66 -15.15 22.24
CA ALA A 411 -30.35 -15.48 23.48
C ALA A 411 -30.16 -14.41 24.57
N LEU A 412 -28.96 -13.83 24.68
CA LEU A 412 -28.67 -12.75 25.62
C LEU A 412 -29.38 -11.43 25.26
N MET A 413 -29.63 -11.19 23.97
CA MET A 413 -30.34 -10.02 23.45
C MET A 413 -31.87 -10.17 23.45
N GLY A 414 -32.41 -11.28 23.99
CA GLY A 414 -33.85 -11.48 24.16
C GLY A 414 -34.54 -12.28 23.06
N GLY A 415 -33.79 -12.93 22.17
CA GLY A 415 -34.32 -13.69 21.04
C GLY A 415 -34.20 -12.95 19.70
N ALA A 416 -34.53 -13.66 18.62
CA ALA A 416 -34.47 -13.15 17.24
C ALA A 416 -35.69 -12.29 16.87
#